data_AF-A0A3M2G1Y2-F1
#
_entry.id   AF-A0A3M2G1Y2-F1
#
_cell.length_a   1.000
_cell.length_b   1.000
_cell.length_c   1.000
_cell.angle_alpha   90.00
_cell.angle_beta   90.00
_cell.angle_gamma   90.00
#
_symmetry.space_group_name_H-M   'P 1'
#
loop_
_entity.id
_entity.type
_entity.pdbx_description
1 polymer ?
#
loop_
_entity_poly.entity_id
_entity_poly.type
_entity_poly.pdbx_seq_one_letter_code
_entity_poly.pdbx_strand_id
1 'polypeptide(L)'
;MWKLFLPLVLAVGFIIGSFIWLNGNDRIIIYFFQMQSPPISVGMALMLAFFAGVVVMYIWSTIAELNMRNQLRRIQKEKQALLREIERLSALPEAENGVGSD
;
A
#
# COMPACT_ATOMS: atom_id res chain seq x y z
N MET A 1 3.59 13.90 8.53
CA MET A 1 4.17 13.07 7.44
C MET A 1 4.17 13.78 6.08
N TRP A 2 3.09 14.44 5.66
CA TRP A 2 3.04 15.13 4.35
C TRP A 2 4.13 16.21 4.11
N LYS A 3 4.54 16.92 5.17
CA LYS A 3 5.60 17.96 5.10
C LYS A 3 7.00 17.43 4.76
N LEU A 4 7.28 16.14 5.02
CA LEU A 4 8.55 15.50 4.67
C LEU A 4 8.50 14.86 3.27
N PHE A 5 7.31 14.63 2.74
CA PHE A 5 7.11 13.99 1.44
C PHE A 5 7.47 14.93 0.28
N LEU A 6 7.04 16.20 0.36
CA LEU A 6 7.35 17.22 -0.66
C LEU A 6 8.86 17.43 -0.88
N PRO A 7 9.70 17.68 0.15
CA PRO A 7 11.13 17.86 -0.07
C PRO A 7 11.81 16.58 -0.55
N LEU A 8 11.34 15.40 -0.15
CA LEU A 8 11.85 14.11 -0.64
C LEU A 8 11.61 13.96 -2.15
N VAL A 9 10.39 14.25 -2.62
CA VAL A 9 10.05 14.18 -4.05
C VAL A 9 10.88 15.19 -4.86
N LEU A 10 11.05 16.41 -4.35
CA LEU A 10 11.91 17.42 -4.99
C LEU A 10 13.38 16.99 -5.05
N ALA A 11 13.91 16.41 -3.97
CA ALA A 11 15.29 15.93 -3.93
C ALA A 11 15.51 14.79 -4.94
N VAL A 12 14.61 13.81 -4.98
CA VAL A 12 14.68 12.71 -5.95
C VAL A 12 14.56 13.23 -7.38
N GLY A 13 13.61 14.14 -7.64
CA GLY A 13 13.43 14.75 -8.95
C GLY A 13 14.67 15.55 -9.40
N PHE A 14 15.30 16.29 -8.49
CA PHE A 14 16.50 17.06 -8.78
C PHE A 14 17.71 16.15 -9.09
N ILE A 15 17.88 15.07 -8.33
CA ILE A 15 18.95 14.09 -8.57
C ILE A 15 18.76 13.42 -9.94
N ILE A 16 17.55 12.97 -10.26
CA ILE A 16 17.27 12.34 -11.55
C ILE A 16 17.45 13.34 -12.69
N GLY A 17 16.93 14.57 -12.55
CA GLY A 17 17.03 15.61 -13.57
C GLY A 17 18.48 16.04 -13.84
N SER A 18 19.27 16.26 -12.78
CA SER A 18 20.69 16.59 -12.91
C SER A 18 21.49 15.47 -13.55
N PHE A 19 21.19 14.21 -13.21
CA PHE A 19 21.86 13.05 -13.81
C PHE A 19 21.56 12.89 -15.30
N ILE A 20 20.30 13.11 -15.72
CA ILE A 20 19.90 13.10 -17.13
C ILE A 20 20.56 14.25 -17.89
N TRP A 21 20.64 15.44 -17.29
CA TRP A 21 21.29 16.60 -17.91
C TRP A 21 22.79 16.36 -18.14
N LEU A 22 23.47 15.78 -17.16
CA LEU A 22 24.92 15.52 -17.22
C LEU A 22 25.28 14.37 -18.16
N ASN A 23 24.43 13.33 -18.27
CA ASN A 23 24.74 12.10 -19.01
C ASN A 23 23.80 11.88 -20.21
N GLY A 24 23.17 12.94 -20.72
CA GLY A 24 22.10 12.84 -21.73
C GLY A 24 22.53 12.25 -23.07
N ASN A 25 23.83 12.33 -23.39
CA ASN A 25 24.41 11.78 -24.62
C ASN A 25 24.97 10.37 -24.45
N ASP A 26 25.09 9.88 -23.21
CA ASP A 26 25.65 8.57 -22.94
C ASP A 26 24.61 7.48 -23.25
N ARG A 27 25.07 6.43 -23.93
CA ARG A 27 24.29 5.24 -24.22
C ARG A 27 24.70 4.15 -23.25
N ILE A 28 23.71 3.52 -22.63
CA ILE A 28 23.92 2.42 -21.72
C ILE A 28 23.31 1.14 -22.27
N ILE A 29 23.94 0.02 -21.94
CA ILE A 29 23.46 -1.33 -22.24
C ILE A 29 22.99 -1.91 -20.92
N ILE A 30 21.72 -2.29 -20.84
CA ILE A 30 21.15 -2.92 -19.65
C ILE A 30 21.27 -4.43 -19.83
N TYR A 31 21.90 -5.08 -18.85
CA TYR A 31 22.00 -6.53 -18.80
C TYR A 31 20.84 -7.08 -17.97
N PHE A 32 19.90 -7.76 -18.63
CA PHE A 32 18.81 -8.48 -17.98
C PHE A 32 19.08 -9.97 -18.03
N PHE A 33 19.55 -10.53 -16.91
CA PHE A 33 20.01 -11.92 -16.80
C PHE A 33 21.07 -12.27 -17.88
N GLN A 34 20.66 -12.84 -19.01
CA GLN A 34 21.52 -13.19 -20.15
C GLN A 34 21.22 -12.39 -21.43
N MET A 35 20.20 -11.54 -21.42
CA MET A 35 19.83 -10.71 -22.57
C MET A 35 20.41 -9.31 -22.41
N GLN A 36 21.07 -8.84 -23.47
CA GLN A 36 21.55 -7.47 -23.57
C GLN A 36 20.49 -6.63 -24.27
N SER A 37 20.10 -5.51 -23.68
CA SER A 37 19.25 -4.55 -24.38
C SER A 37 20.05 -3.88 -25.50
N PRO A 38 19.38 -3.40 -26.57
CA PRO A 38 19.99 -2.42 -27.46
C PRO A 38 20.52 -1.22 -26.66
N PRO A 39 21.54 -0.50 -27.17
CA PRO A 39 22.07 0.68 -26.51
C PRO A 39 21.01 1.79 -26.49
N ILE A 40 20.51 2.06 -25.29
CA ILE A 40 19.47 3.08 -25.04
C ILE A 40 20.10 4.29 -24.33
N SER A 41 19.50 5.47 -24.49
CA SER A 41 19.94 6.64 -23.75
C SER A 41 19.66 6.47 -22.27
N VAL A 42 20.51 7.07 -21.43
CA VAL A 42 20.33 7.09 -19.97
C VAL A 42 18.95 7.61 -19.58
N GLY A 43 18.45 8.64 -20.28
CA GLY A 43 17.12 9.19 -20.05
C GLY A 43 15.99 8.19 -20.30
N MET A 44 16.10 7.39 -21.37
CA MET A 44 15.10 6.35 -21.67
C MET A 44 15.14 5.21 -20.66
N ALA A 45 16.33 4.79 -20.23
CA ALA A 45 16.48 3.79 -19.19
C ALA A 45 15.89 4.26 -17.85
N LEU A 46 16.12 5.51 -17.46
CA LEU A 46 15.55 6.09 -16.23
C LEU A 46 14.02 6.19 -16.30
N MET A 47 13.47 6.59 -17.44
CA MET A 47 12.01 6.55 -17.65
C MET A 47 11.45 5.14 -17.46
N LEU A 48 12.06 4.13 -18.10
CA LEU A 48 11.62 2.74 -17.97
C LEU A 48 11.69 2.26 -16.52
N ALA A 49 12.77 2.58 -15.80
CA ALA A 49 12.93 2.24 -14.39
C ALA A 49 11.86 2.92 -13.51
N PHE A 50 11.56 4.20 -13.78
CA PHE A 50 10.50 4.92 -13.09
C PHE A 50 9.13 4.27 -13.31
N PHE A 51 8.76 4.01 -14.56
CA PHE A 51 7.50 3.34 -14.87
C PHE A 51 7.42 1.94 -14.26
N ALA A 52 8.50 1.16 -14.30
CA ALA A 52 8.56 -0.13 -13.64
C ALA A 52 8.29 -0.01 -12.13
N GLY A 53 8.92 0.97 -11.47
CA GLY A 53 8.67 1.27 -10.06
C GLY A 53 7.21 1.64 -9.78
N VAL A 54 6.60 2.47 -10.62
CA VAL A 54 5.17 2.84 -10.51
C VAL A 54 4.27 1.61 -10.63
N VAL A 55 4.53 0.73 -11.60
CA VAL A 55 3.75 -0.50 -11.79
C VAL A 55 3.86 -1.42 -10.58
N VAL A 56 5.07 -1.65 -10.07
CA VAL A 56 5.29 -2.47 -8.87
C VAL A 56 4.58 -1.88 -7.66
N MET A 57 4.70 -0.56 -7.45
CA MET A 57 4.04 0.14 -6.35
C MET A 57 2.51 0.08 -6.46
N TYR A 58 1.98 0.20 -7.68
CA TYR A 58 0.55 0.06 -7.94
C TYR A 58 0.04 -1.32 -7.55
N ILE A 59 0.71 -2.39 -8.01
CA ILE A 59 0.37 -3.78 -7.65
C ILE A 59 0.40 -3.96 -6.14
N TRP A 60 1.44 -3.47 -5.48
CA TRP A 60 1.57 -3.56 -4.01
C TRP A 60 0.44 -2.83 -3.30
N SER A 61 0.11 -1.62 -3.75
CA SER A 61 -0.99 -0.81 -3.23
C SER A 61 -2.33 -1.54 -3.36
N THR A 62 -2.61 -2.16 -4.50
CA THR A 62 -3.83 -2.94 -4.70
C THR A 62 -3.91 -4.14 -3.75
N ILE A 63 -2.81 -4.88 -3.56
CA ILE A 63 -2.76 -6.00 -2.61
C ILE A 63 -3.00 -5.51 -1.18
N ALA A 64 -2.37 -4.40 -0.79
CA ALA A 64 -2.56 -3.81 0.53
C ALA A 64 -4.01 -3.38 0.76
N GLU A 65 -4.65 -2.76 -0.24
CA GLU A 65 -6.05 -2.36 -0.17
C GLU A 65 -6.99 -3.57 -0.01
N LEU A 66 -6.76 -4.65 -0.74
CA LEU A 66 -7.53 -5.89 -0.61
C LEU A 66 -7.40 -6.48 0.80
N ASN A 67 -6.18 -6.51 1.34
CA ASN A 67 -5.95 -6.98 2.70
C ASN A 67 -6.64 -6.11 3.74
N MET A 68 -6.58 -4.78 3.60
CA MET A 68 -7.29 -3.85 4.48
C MET A 68 -8.80 -4.04 4.42
N ARG A 69 -9.38 -4.21 3.22
CA ARG A 69 -10.82 -4.48 3.06
C ARG A 69 -11.24 -5.78 3.74
N ASN A 70 -10.41 -6.83 3.64
CA ASN A 70 -10.66 -8.10 4.30
C ASN A 70 -10.59 -7.98 5.83
N GLN A 71 -9.59 -7.25 6.35
CA GLN A 71 -9.49 -6.98 7.79
C GLN A 71 -10.68 -6.17 8.31
N LEU A 72 -11.11 -5.15 7.57
CA LEU A 72 -12.26 -4.33 7.95
C LEU A 72 -13.54 -5.17 8.06
N ARG A 73 -13.77 -6.09 7.11
CA ARG A 73 -14.90 -7.03 7.15
C ARG A 73 -14.81 -7.98 8.35
N ARG A 74 -13.62 -8.46 8.72
CA ARG A 74 -13.43 -9.32 9.91
C ARG A 74 -13.75 -8.55 11.20
N ILE A 75 -13.17 -7.36 11.35
CA ILE A 75 -13.38 -6.50 12.53
C ILE A 75 -14.87 -6.13 12.67
N GLN A 76 -15.58 -5.85 11.58
CA GLN A 76 -17.02 -5.58 11.63
C GLN A 76 -17.84 -6.79 12.10
N LYS A 77 -17.48 -8.00 11.66
CA LYS A 77 -18.13 -9.24 12.13
C LYS A 77 -17.87 -9.48 13.61
N GLU A 78 -16.64 -9.30 14.06
CA GLU A 78 -16.26 -9.43 15.48
C GLU A 78 -17.01 -8.41 16.34
N LYS A 79 -17.08 -7.15 15.91
CA LYS A 79 -17.86 -6.11 16.58
C LYS A 79 -19.34 -6.51 16.71
N GLN A 80 -19.96 -7.02 15.65
CA GLN A 80 -21.35 -7.45 15.70
C GLN A 80 -21.57 -8.66 16.61
N ALA A 81 -20.63 -9.61 16.63
CA ALA A 81 -20.70 -10.77 17.53
C ALA A 81 -20.64 -10.34 19.00
N LEU A 82 -19.69 -9.47 19.35
CA LEU A 82 -19.54 -8.92 20.70
C LEU A 82 -20.77 -8.13 21.13
N LEU A 83 -21.37 -7.34 20.25
CA LEU A 83 -22.61 -6.60 20.55
C LEU A 83 -23.78 -7.54 20.86
N ARG A 84 -23.93 -8.65 20.13
CA ARG A 84 -24.97 -9.66 20.41
C ARG A 84 -24.72 -10.39 21.74
N GLU A 85 -23.47 -10.59 22.09
CA GLU A 85 -23.11 -11.22 23.36
C GLU A 85 -23.43 -10.31 24.55
N ILE A 86 -23.14 -9.01 24.43
CA ILE A 86 -23.58 -8.00 25.39
C ILE A 86 -25.11 -7.99 25.51
N GLU A 87 -25.83 -7.99 24.39
CA GLU A 87 -27.30 -7.99 24.37
C GLU A 87 -27.88 -9.23 25.08
N ARG A 88 -27.34 -10.42 24.81
CA ARG A 88 -27.72 -11.66 25.50
C ARG A 88 -27.43 -11.61 27.01
N LEU A 89 -26.25 -11.13 27.39
CA LEU A 89 -25.87 -10.99 28.80
C LEU A 89 -26.74 -9.94 29.52
N SER A 90 -27.18 -8.90 28.82
CA SER A 90 -28.07 -7.87 29.36
C SER A 90 -29.53 -8.31 29.48
N ALA A 91 -29.94 -9.38 28.78
CA ALA A 91 -31.29 -9.94 28.84
C ALA A 91 -31.45 -11.06 29.91
N LEU A 92 -30.36 -11.67 30.35
CA LEU A 92 -30.33 -12.66 31.44
C LEU A 92 -30.75 -12.13 32.84
N PRO A 93 -30.53 -10.86 33.24
CA PRO A 93 -30.90 -10.36 34.57
C PRO A 93 -32.41 -10.33 34.83
N GLU A 94 -33.25 -10.31 33.80
CA GLU A 94 -34.72 -10.28 33.95
C GLU A 94 -35.31 -11.68 34.21
N ALA A 95 -34.65 -12.76 33.77
CA ALA A 95 -35.13 -14.12 33.96
C ALA A 95 -34.84 -14.69 35.35
N GLU A 96 -33.78 -14.23 36.01
CA GLU A 96 -33.37 -14.73 37.35
C GLU A 96 -34.16 -14.05 38.49
N ASN A 97 -34.70 -12.85 38.27
CA ASN A 97 -35.48 -12.11 39.28
C ASN A 97 -37.00 -12.38 39.24
N GLY A 98 -37.47 -13.24 38.31
CA GLY A 98 -38.89 -13.56 38.11
C GLY A 98 -39.39 -14.85 38.78
N VAL A 99 -38.54 -15.58 39.51
CA VAL A 99 -38.91 -16.83 40.20
C VAL A 99 -38.74 -16.64 41.72
N GLY A 100 -39.68 -15.90 42.30
CA GLY A 100 -39.69 -15.62 43.75
C GLY A 100 -41.01 -15.00 44.21
N SER A 101 -42.11 -15.31 43.55
CA SER A 101 -43.45 -14.89 43.95
C SER A 101 -44.44 -15.99 43.57
N ASP A 102 -44.48 -17.03 44.39
CA ASP A 102 -45.67 -17.82 44.73
C ASP A 102 -45.38 -18.65 45.99
#